data_AF-A0AAJ6G4R9-F1
#
_entry.id   AF-A0AAJ6G4R9-F1
#
_cell.length_a   1.000
_cell.length_b   1.000
_cell.length_c   1.000
_cell.angle_alpha   90.00
_cell.angle_beta   90.00
_cell.angle_gamma   90.00
#
_symmetry.space_group_name_H-M   'P 1'
#
loop_
_entity.id
_entity.type
_entity.pdbx_description
1 polymer ?
#
loop_
_entity_poly.entity_id
_entity_poly.type
_entity_poly.pdbx_seq_one_letter_code
_entity_poly.pdbx_strand_id
1 'polypeptide(L)'
;MSEITETTDTTAARTPAYSITEVYEVLDPAGARRYSEVTPATVEAFGGRFVVLGAQPVVAEGDAGAVLAVVEWPDMETLQAWYESEAYAPARAIAATAMRRRLVFLPGVPAAV
;
A
#
# COMPACT_ATOMS: atom_id res chain seq x y z
N MET A 1 -27.82 6.38 38.13
CA MET A 1 -26.57 5.62 38.29
C MET A 1 -26.64 4.49 37.28
N SER A 2 -26.17 4.71 36.05
CA SER A 2 -24.74 4.64 35.66
C SER A 2 -24.30 3.17 35.66
N GLU A 3 -23.86 2.53 34.60
CA GLU A 3 -23.43 2.95 33.26
C GLU A 3 -23.79 1.81 32.30
N ILE A 4 -24.40 2.13 31.16
CA ILE A 4 -24.34 1.27 29.99
C ILE A 4 -22.92 1.46 29.44
N THR A 5 -22.09 0.44 29.57
CA THR A 5 -20.84 0.31 28.83
C THR A 5 -21.20 0.21 27.35
N GLU A 6 -21.24 1.35 26.68
CA GLU A 6 -21.09 1.46 25.23
C GLU A 6 -19.76 0.78 24.89
N THR A 7 -19.85 -0.50 24.54
CA THR A 7 -18.80 -1.18 23.80
C THR A 7 -18.76 -0.43 22.48
N THR A 8 -17.79 0.48 22.32
CA THR A 8 -17.55 1.16 21.06
C THR A 8 -17.23 0.09 20.03
N ASP A 9 -18.26 -0.30 19.28
CA ASP A 9 -18.13 -1.12 18.09
C ASP A 9 -17.21 -0.34 17.13
N THR A 10 -15.91 -0.67 17.15
CA THR A 10 -14.92 -0.10 16.24
C THR A 10 -15.02 -0.76 14.87
N THR A 11 -16.26 -1.07 14.46
CA THR A 11 -16.64 -1.49 13.11
C THR A 11 -17.54 -0.42 12.50
N ALA A 12 -17.30 0.86 12.80
CA ALA A 12 -17.71 1.91 11.88
C ALA A 12 -16.99 1.61 10.55
N ALA A 13 -17.77 1.27 9.52
CA ALA A 13 -17.28 0.91 8.20
C ALA A 13 -16.39 2.03 7.64
N ARG A 14 -15.08 1.95 7.92
CA ARG A 14 -14.11 2.88 7.37
C ARG A 14 -13.95 2.55 5.90
N THR A 15 -14.03 3.59 5.07
CA THR A 15 -13.75 3.48 3.65
C THR A 15 -12.32 3.00 3.49
N PRO A 16 -12.07 1.79 2.93
CA PRO A 16 -10.72 1.30 2.73
C PRO A 16 -9.97 2.24 1.80
N ALA A 17 -8.64 2.22 1.85
CA ALA A 17 -7.81 2.92 0.89
C ALA A 17 -6.91 1.95 0.14
N TYR A 18 -6.40 2.36 -1.01
CA TYR A 18 -5.55 1.55 -1.84
C TYR A 18 -4.28 2.31 -2.21
N SER A 19 -3.13 1.65 -2.06
CA SER A 19 -1.90 2.08 -2.71
C SER A 19 -1.59 1.19 -3.90
N ILE A 20 -1.35 1.82 -5.05
CA ILE A 20 -1.00 1.13 -6.29
C ILE A 20 0.43 1.52 -6.64
N THR A 21 1.32 0.53 -6.64
CA THR A 21 2.69 0.66 -7.12
C THR A 21 2.76 0.10 -8.53
N GLU A 22 3.30 0.90 -9.45
CA GLU A 22 3.51 0.53 -10.83
C GLU A 22 4.96 0.83 -11.19
N VAL A 23 5.73 -0.23 -11.44
CA VAL A 23 7.15 -0.14 -11.81
C VAL A 23 7.25 -0.21 -13.31
N TYR A 24 7.75 0.86 -13.94
CA TYR A 24 7.98 0.90 -15.38
C TYR A 24 9.33 0.33 -15.78
N GLU A 25 10.34 0.52 -14.94
CA GLU A 25 11.71 0.14 -15.24
C GLU A 25 12.48 -0.14 -13.95
N VAL A 26 13.26 -1.22 -13.95
CA VAL A 26 14.18 -1.56 -12.85
C VAL A 26 15.57 -1.10 -13.27
N LEU A 27 16.12 -0.13 -12.54
CA LEU A 27 17.44 0.46 -12.79
C LEU A 27 18.55 -0.28 -12.02
N ASP A 28 18.22 -0.75 -10.82
CA ASP A 28 19.10 -1.59 -9.99
C ASP A 28 18.32 -2.82 -9.49
N PRO A 29 18.56 -4.01 -10.08
CA PRO A 29 17.91 -5.24 -9.65
C PRO A 29 18.18 -5.62 -8.19
N ALA A 30 19.38 -5.33 -7.67
CA ALA A 30 19.73 -5.67 -6.29
C ALA A 30 19.00 -4.74 -5.31
N GLY A 31 18.93 -3.45 -5.62
CA GLY A 31 18.11 -2.48 -4.91
C GLY A 31 16.62 -2.83 -4.92
N ALA A 32 16.08 -3.22 -6.08
CA ALA A 32 14.68 -3.64 -6.20
C ALA A 32 14.37 -4.88 -5.35
N ARG A 33 15.29 -5.84 -5.28
CA ARG A 33 15.17 -7.02 -4.40
C ARG A 33 15.14 -6.63 -2.92
N ARG A 34 16.07 -5.77 -2.48
CA ARG A 34 16.08 -5.27 -1.09
C ARG A 34 14.80 -4.52 -0.74
N TYR A 35 14.29 -3.68 -1.66
CA TYR A 35 13.01 -3.01 -1.49
C TYR A 35 11.86 -4.01 -1.26
N SER A 36 11.81 -5.07 -2.07
CA SER A 36 10.77 -6.11 -1.96
C SER A 36 10.86 -6.95 -0.67
N GLU A 37 12.04 -7.05 -0.07
CA GLU A 37 12.25 -7.76 1.20
C GLU A 37 11.84 -6.92 2.42
N VAL A 38 12.06 -5.59 2.39
CA VAL A 38 11.77 -4.70 3.52
C VAL A 38 10.31 -4.24 3.54
N THR A 39 9.72 -3.97 2.38
CA THR A 39 8.40 -3.34 2.29
C THR A 39 7.29 -4.14 2.97
N PRO A 40 7.17 -5.48 2.80
CA PRO A 40 6.03 -6.22 3.32
C PRO A 40 5.85 -6.11 4.83
N ALA A 41 6.93 -6.20 5.60
CA ALA A 41 6.89 -6.08 7.06
C ALA A 41 6.36 -4.71 7.51
N THR A 42 6.73 -3.64 6.80
CA THR A 42 6.23 -2.29 7.12
C THR A 42 4.76 -2.13 6.76
N VAL A 43 4.30 -2.77 5.68
CA VAL A 43 2.90 -2.73 5.25
C VAL A 43 2.02 -3.44 6.28
N GLU A 44 2.40 -4.65 6.69
CA GLU A 44 1.68 -5.44 7.68
C GLU A 44 1.62 -4.75 9.05
N ALA A 45 2.72 -4.09 9.47
CA ALA A 45 2.78 -3.36 10.74
C ALA A 45 1.77 -2.21 10.83
N PHE A 46 1.37 -1.64 9.69
CA PHE A 46 0.36 -0.57 9.60
C PHE A 46 -1.03 -1.11 9.21
N GLY A 47 -1.24 -2.42 9.24
CA GLY A 47 -2.53 -3.04 8.92
C GLY A 47 -2.84 -3.06 7.41
N GLY A 48 -1.85 -2.79 6.56
CA GLY A 48 -1.99 -2.95 5.12
C GLY A 48 -1.98 -4.42 4.70
N ARG A 49 -2.75 -4.76 3.68
CA ARG A 49 -2.89 -6.11 3.13
C ARG A 49 -2.61 -6.11 1.63
N PHE A 50 -1.67 -6.93 1.18
CA PHE A 50 -1.43 -7.10 -0.25
C PHE A 50 -2.62 -7.78 -0.93
N VAL A 51 -3.17 -7.12 -1.95
CA VAL A 51 -4.16 -7.69 -2.88
C VAL A 51 -3.45 -8.18 -4.14
N VAL A 52 -2.43 -7.46 -4.58
CA VAL A 52 -1.54 -7.84 -5.69
C VAL A 52 -0.11 -7.56 -5.25
N LEU A 53 0.82 -8.48 -5.49
CA LEU A 53 2.23 -8.31 -5.14
C LEU A 53 3.13 -8.77 -6.30
N GLY A 54 3.78 -7.81 -6.96
CA GLY A 54 4.81 -8.09 -7.97
C GLY A 54 4.27 -8.75 -9.25
N ALA A 55 3.01 -8.51 -9.62
CA ALA A 55 2.39 -9.14 -10.77
C ALA A 55 2.69 -8.40 -12.08
N GLN A 56 2.88 -9.14 -13.17
CA GLN A 56 2.91 -8.57 -14.51
C GLN A 56 1.47 -8.33 -15.00
N PRO A 57 1.10 -7.10 -15.38
CA PRO A 57 -0.27 -6.83 -15.80
C PRO A 57 -0.54 -7.40 -17.20
N VAL A 58 -1.76 -7.90 -17.41
CA VAL A 58 -2.29 -8.13 -18.76
C VAL A 58 -3.03 -6.86 -19.16
N VAL A 59 -2.48 -6.11 -20.12
CA VAL A 59 -3.03 -4.81 -20.53
C VAL A 59 -4.13 -5.02 -21.57
N ALA A 60 -5.38 -4.74 -21.18
CA ALA A 60 -6.52 -4.79 -22.09
C ALA A 60 -6.59 -3.53 -22.97
N GLU A 61 -6.33 -2.36 -22.39
CA GLU A 61 -6.38 -1.05 -23.05
C GLU A 61 -5.32 -0.11 -22.45
N GLY A 62 -4.73 0.78 -23.27
CA GLY A 62 -3.75 1.77 -22.83
C GLY A 62 -2.36 1.19 -22.54
N ASP A 63 -1.68 1.79 -21.56
CA ASP A 63 -0.33 1.40 -21.12
C ASP A 63 -0.31 1.09 -19.63
N ALA A 64 0.56 0.16 -19.23
CA ALA A 64 0.86 -0.14 -17.83
C ALA A 64 2.36 -0.37 -17.63
N GLY A 65 2.83 -0.22 -16.40
CA GLY A 65 4.17 -0.60 -15.97
C GLY A 65 4.42 -2.10 -16.09
N ALA A 66 5.69 -2.49 -16.07
CA ALA A 66 6.11 -3.87 -16.17
C ALA A 66 5.67 -4.73 -14.97
N VAL A 67 5.56 -4.13 -13.78
CA VAL A 67 5.20 -4.82 -12.54
C VAL A 67 4.28 -3.97 -11.69
N LEU A 68 3.18 -4.55 -11.20
CA LEU A 68 2.22 -3.89 -10.32
C LEU A 68 2.17 -4.56 -8.94
N ALA A 69 1.92 -3.74 -7.92
CA ALA A 69 1.50 -4.16 -6.60
C ALA A 69 0.33 -3.29 -6.12
N VAL A 70 -0.63 -3.90 -5.43
CA VAL A 70 -1.80 -3.24 -4.86
C VAL A 70 -1.91 -3.65 -3.41
N VAL A 71 -1.96 -2.66 -2.51
CA VAL A 71 -2.16 -2.85 -1.08
C VAL A 71 -3.46 -2.17 -0.68
N GLU A 72 -4.30 -2.90 0.03
CA GLU A 72 -5.48 -2.39 0.71
C GLU A 72 -5.12 -1.96 2.13
N TRP A 73 -5.66 -0.82 2.56
CA TRP A 73 -5.41 -0.19 3.84
C TRP A 73 -6.73 0.04 4.57
N PRO A 74 -6.72 0.08 5.92
CA PRO A 74 -7.94 0.35 6.70
C PRO A 74 -8.63 1.66 6.32
N ASP A 75 -7.84 2.71 6.05
CA ASP A 75 -8.30 4.03 5.62
C ASP A 75 -7.12 4.84 5.02
N MET A 76 -7.44 6.03 4.48
CA MET A 76 -6.45 6.93 3.88
C MET A 76 -5.44 7.50 4.90
N GLU A 77 -5.84 7.69 6.15
CA GLU A 77 -4.98 8.24 7.20
C GLU A 77 -3.86 7.24 7.54
N THR A 78 -4.23 5.97 7.75
CA THR A 78 -3.31 4.87 8.00
C THR A 78 -2.32 4.68 6.86
N LEU A 79 -2.80 4.78 5.61
CA LEU A 79 -1.97 4.70 4.41
C LEU A 79 -0.94 5.85 4.39
N GLN A 80 -1.36 7.09 4.64
CA GLN A 80 -0.47 8.24 4.68
C GLN A 80 0.55 8.11 5.82
N ALA A 81 0.12 7.70 7.01
CA ALA A 81 0.98 7.45 8.15
C ALA A 81 2.05 6.39 7.84
N TRP A 82 1.69 5.30 7.16
CA TRP A 82 2.67 4.32 6.69
C TRP A 82 3.70 4.96 5.75
N TYR A 83 3.25 5.75 4.77
CA TYR A 83 4.14 6.38 3.81
C TYR A 83 5.11 7.37 4.47
N GLU A 84 4.64 8.12 5.46
CA GLU A 84 5.46 9.11 6.19
C GLU A 84 6.32 8.49 7.30
N SER A 85 6.09 7.22 7.63
CA SER A 85 6.78 6.55 8.74
C SER A 85 8.30 6.43 8.55
N GLU A 86 9.01 6.47 9.67
CA GLU A 86 10.44 6.12 9.73
C GLU A 86 10.68 4.66 9.33
N ALA A 87 9.70 3.77 9.57
CA ALA A 87 9.77 2.37 9.18
C ALA A 87 9.84 2.18 7.65
N TYR A 88 9.07 2.95 6.89
CA TYR A 88 9.05 2.86 5.41
C TYR A 88 10.10 3.77 4.74
N ALA A 89 10.61 4.80 5.42
CA ALA A 89 11.58 5.74 4.84
C ALA A 89 12.80 5.07 4.18
N PRO A 90 13.43 4.02 4.74
CA PRO A 90 14.53 3.32 4.08
C PRO A 90 14.11 2.65 2.76
N ALA A 91 12.95 1.98 2.74
CA ALA A 91 12.43 1.34 1.54
C ALA A 91 12.10 2.39 0.46
N ARG A 92 11.54 3.54 0.85
CA ARG A 92 11.30 4.66 -0.08
C ARG A 92 12.60 5.20 -0.68
N ALA A 93 13.66 5.34 0.11
CA ALA A 93 14.96 5.81 -0.37
C ALA A 93 15.59 4.83 -1.37
N ILE A 94 15.52 3.51 -1.11
CA ILE A 94 15.98 2.47 -2.04
C ILE A 94 15.18 2.55 -3.35
N ALA A 95 13.86 2.64 -3.26
CA ALA A 95 13.01 2.66 -4.44
C ALA A 95 13.26 3.87 -5.35
N ALA A 96 13.63 5.02 -4.78
CA ALA A 96 13.91 6.23 -5.55
C ALA A 96 15.13 6.10 -6.48
N THR A 97 16.08 5.21 -6.15
CA THR A 97 17.27 4.98 -6.98
C THR A 97 17.21 3.67 -7.75
N ALA A 98 16.47 2.68 -7.26
CA ALA A 98 16.45 1.34 -7.84
C ALA A 98 15.46 1.15 -8.99
N MET A 99 14.42 1.99 -9.10
CA MET A 99 13.35 1.79 -10.09
C MET A 99 12.65 3.08 -10.48
N ARG A 100 12.26 3.17 -11.75
CA ARG A 100 11.31 4.17 -12.21
C ARG A 100 9.90 3.65 -11.94
N ARG A 101 9.21 4.23 -10.97
CA ARG A 101 7.89 3.79 -10.54
C ARG A 101 6.93 4.94 -10.31
N ARG A 102 5.64 4.60 -10.34
CA ARG A 102 4.54 5.41 -9.82
C ARG A 102 3.99 4.74 -8.58
N LEU A 103 3.70 5.54 -7.56
CA LEU A 103 2.98 5.12 -6.36
C LEU A 103 1.82 6.09 -6.18
N VAL A 104 0.60 5.59 -6.24
CA VAL A 104 -0.62 6.41 -6.12
C VAL A 104 -1.48 5.88 -4.98
N PHE A 105 -2.12 6.82 -4.27
CA PHE A 105 -3.00 6.56 -3.14
C PHE A 105 -4.40 7.00 -3.48
N LEU A 106 -5.38 6.13 -3.25
CA LEU A 106 -6.76 6.36 -3.64
C LEU A 106 -7.70 5.86 -2.54
N PRO A 107 -8.76 6.62 -2.19
CA PRO A 107 -9.83 6.08 -1.39
C PRO A 107 -10.55 4.98 -2.18
N GLY A 108 -10.95 3.93 -1.48
CA GLY A 108 -11.85 2.90 -1.97
C GLY A 108 -13.31 3.33 -1.90
N VAL A 109 -14.19 2.37 -2.15
CA VAL A 109 -15.62 2.51 -1.86
C VAL A 109 -15.93 1.88 -0.51
N PRO A 110 -16.88 2.42 0.27
CA PRO A 110 -17.38 1.73 1.46
C PRO A 110 -17.85 0.33 1.11
N ALA A 111 -17.63 -0.64 2.00
CA ALA A 111 -18.26 -1.95 1.86
C ALA A 111 -19.78 -1.73 1.76
N ALA A 112 -20.40 -2.29 0.72
CA ALA A 112 -21.84 -2.20 0.55
C ALA A 112 -22.51 -2.82 1.79
N VAL A 113 -23.37 -2.02 2.45
CA VAL A 113 -24.28 -2.47 3.51
C VAL A 113 -25.37 -3.37 2.93
#